data_AF-A0A938V3L8-F1
#
_entry.id   AF-A0A938V3L8-F1
#
_cell.length_a   1.000
_cell.length_b   1.000
_cell.length_c   1.000
_cell.angle_alpha   90.00
_cell.angle_beta   90.00
_cell.angle_gamma   90.00
#
_symmetry.space_group_name_H-M   'P 1'
#
loop_
_entity.id
_entity.type
_entity.pdbx_description
1 polymer ?
#
loop_
_entity_poly.entity_id
_entity_poly.type
_entity_poly.pdbx_seq_one_letter_code
_entity_poly.pdbx_strand_id
1 'polypeptide(L)'
;MARSLGRTPSSRQTSERCRRGQMGFVSRLPGEALRVVARVMVAVVLLLASSGVVRAEDPELARSLNQKAIEAFKAEKFLDAIDFWLQATEVASEDQLVKIHKNLGLALKGVERLPEAWYHLTVYLQRADQTDVDVAQTIRDMEDTLKKVHIKVRIETEPPGAAVVFPPGDRMHRVRTPLSWWLPPGEYTIEIVKDGHITRKETIRVGKGEKDSYRYELSVEPTTGTMVIMGPMDGSSVRVDGKAMGPLPVTVELSPGQHKVEVYWEGLGVWRGSGTIRAGERTDVVAGEPEGSVTGAGGEKKPEKGSPWWPWLLVGIGGASAVGGGISYYVAYDRNENLEGNTQDEINKNFDEKVVPPAYAAYALWGVGGALVAGGVVALLVVGGDEDIPGSVSFLPTVGPDQVGATFGFSF
;
A
#
# COMPACT_ATOMS: atom_id res chain seq x y z
N MET A 1 -12.63 -81.35 -58.87
CA MET A 1 -14.03 -81.35 -59.33
C MET A 1 -14.52 -79.91 -59.43
N ALA A 2 -15.11 -79.58 -60.58
CA ALA A 2 -16.10 -78.54 -60.89
C ALA A 2 -16.05 -77.13 -60.25
N ARG A 3 -15.87 -76.16 -61.16
CA ARG A 3 -16.38 -74.78 -61.24
C ARG A 3 -17.70 -74.47 -60.49
N SER A 4 -17.77 -73.28 -59.87
CA SER A 4 -18.77 -72.22 -60.18
C SER A 4 -18.29 -70.89 -59.57
N LEU A 5 -17.76 -69.94 -60.36
CA LEU A 5 -18.46 -68.88 -61.12
C LEU A 5 -19.32 -67.95 -60.27
N GLY A 6 -18.91 -66.66 -60.19
CA GLY A 6 -19.80 -65.55 -59.80
C GLY A 6 -19.15 -64.20 -59.40
N ARG A 7 -18.47 -63.53 -60.35
CA ARG A 7 -18.24 -62.07 -60.59
C ARG A 7 -18.31 -61.06 -59.41
N THR A 8 -17.31 -60.25 -58.99
CA THR A 8 -16.50 -59.14 -59.60
C THR A 8 -17.30 -57.91 -60.10
N PRO A 9 -16.76 -56.66 -60.20
CA PRO A 9 -15.69 -55.94 -59.47
C PRO A 9 -15.93 -54.40 -59.24
N SER A 10 -14.99 -53.75 -58.52
CA SER A 10 -14.58 -52.32 -58.57
C SER A 10 -15.59 -51.24 -58.10
N SER A 11 -15.23 -50.14 -57.44
CA SER A 11 -14.11 -49.23 -57.72
C SER A 11 -13.96 -48.19 -56.59
N ARG A 12 -12.73 -47.67 -56.40
CA ARG A 12 -12.31 -46.27 -56.08
C ARG A 12 -13.01 -45.56 -54.88
N GLN A 13 -12.37 -44.83 -53.96
CA GLN A 13 -11.24 -43.92 -54.06
C GLN A 13 -10.92 -43.42 -52.62
N THR A 14 -9.64 -43.15 -52.38
CA THR A 14 -8.99 -42.30 -51.36
C THR A 14 -9.83 -41.19 -50.68
N SER A 15 -9.66 -40.98 -49.35
CA SER A 15 -8.88 -39.86 -48.75
C SER A 15 -9.30 -39.53 -47.29
N GLU A 16 -8.28 -39.32 -46.46
CA GLU A 16 -8.17 -38.61 -45.16
C GLU A 16 -9.37 -37.80 -44.60
N ARG A 17 -9.63 -37.93 -43.28
CA ARG A 17 -9.71 -36.76 -42.35
C ARG A 17 -9.73 -37.11 -40.85
N CYS A 18 -9.07 -36.23 -40.12
CA CYS A 18 -8.82 -36.09 -38.68
C CYS A 18 -10.07 -35.82 -37.82
N ARG A 19 -10.12 -36.31 -36.56
CA ARG A 19 -10.63 -35.54 -35.37
C ARG A 19 -10.41 -36.22 -34.00
N ARG A 20 -9.67 -35.51 -33.15
CA ARG A 20 -9.84 -35.19 -31.70
C ARG A 20 -10.41 -36.22 -30.72
N GLY A 21 -9.66 -36.43 -29.62
CA GLY A 21 -10.16 -36.80 -28.29
C GLY A 21 -9.18 -36.38 -27.18
N GLN A 22 -9.46 -35.26 -26.51
CA GLN A 22 -8.84 -34.84 -25.24
C GLN A 22 -9.57 -35.54 -24.07
N MET A 23 -8.85 -36.01 -23.06
CA MET A 23 -9.34 -36.04 -21.67
C MET A 23 -8.17 -35.77 -20.72
N GLY A 24 -8.20 -34.60 -20.08
CA GLY A 24 -7.34 -34.24 -18.96
C GLY A 24 -8.07 -34.53 -17.64
N PHE A 25 -7.37 -35.19 -16.72
CA PHE A 25 -7.79 -35.41 -15.34
C PHE A 25 -7.16 -34.30 -14.49
N VAL A 26 -7.96 -33.37 -13.96
CA VAL A 26 -7.51 -32.37 -12.96
C VAL A 26 -8.24 -32.67 -11.65
N SER A 27 -7.48 -33.11 -10.65
CA SER A 27 -7.96 -33.36 -9.30
C SER A 27 -8.36 -32.05 -8.63
N ARG A 28 -9.66 -31.90 -8.34
CA ARG A 28 -10.19 -30.84 -7.45
C ARG A 28 -9.82 -31.16 -6.01
N LEU A 29 -9.21 -30.22 -5.30
CA LEU A 29 -9.09 -30.30 -3.84
C LEU A 29 -10.48 -30.14 -3.20
N PRO A 30 -10.85 -30.95 -2.19
CA PRO A 30 -12.16 -30.89 -1.55
C PRO A 30 -12.34 -29.58 -0.77
N GLY A 31 -13.52 -28.97 -0.92
CA GLY A 31 -13.81 -27.59 -0.46
C GLY A 31 -13.69 -27.32 1.05
N GLU A 32 -13.49 -28.34 1.88
CA GLU A 32 -13.23 -28.16 3.31
C GLU A 32 -11.81 -27.70 3.60
N ALA A 33 -10.81 -28.17 2.83
CA ALA A 33 -9.42 -27.73 2.97
C ALA A 33 -9.27 -26.24 2.63
N LEU A 34 -10.01 -25.76 1.62
CA LEU A 34 -10.02 -24.34 1.23
C LEU A 34 -10.60 -23.43 2.32
N ARG A 35 -11.64 -23.90 3.04
CA ARG A 35 -12.27 -23.15 4.14
C ARG A 35 -11.38 -23.07 5.38
N VAL A 36 -10.61 -24.11 5.67
CA VAL A 36 -9.65 -24.10 6.79
C VAL A 36 -8.48 -23.16 6.47
N VAL A 37 -7.92 -23.23 5.26
CA VAL A 37 -6.87 -22.30 4.82
C VAL A 37 -7.36 -20.86 4.82
N ALA A 38 -8.58 -20.59 4.34
CA ALA A 38 -9.18 -19.26 4.38
C ALA A 38 -9.41 -18.75 5.81
N ARG A 39 -9.86 -19.60 6.74
CA ARG A 39 -10.03 -19.22 8.16
C ARG A 39 -8.71 -18.97 8.87
N VAL A 40 -7.68 -19.75 8.57
CA VAL A 40 -6.33 -19.54 9.10
C VAL A 40 -5.74 -18.25 8.52
N MET A 41 -5.91 -17.97 7.23
CA MET A 41 -5.49 -16.71 6.61
C MET A 41 -6.24 -15.50 7.18
N VAL A 42 -7.56 -15.60 7.41
CA VAL A 42 -8.34 -14.53 8.04
C VAL A 42 -7.93 -14.33 9.50
N ALA A 43 -7.62 -15.40 10.24
CA ALA A 43 -7.10 -15.29 11.61
C ALA A 43 -5.69 -14.69 11.66
N VAL A 44 -4.81 -15.01 10.71
CA VAL A 44 -3.48 -14.40 10.57
C VAL A 44 -3.60 -12.92 10.17
N VAL A 45 -4.51 -12.57 9.26
CA VAL A 45 -4.79 -11.18 8.86
C VAL A 45 -5.42 -10.38 10.02
N LEU A 46 -6.28 -10.99 10.85
CA LEU A 46 -6.87 -10.34 12.02
C LEU A 46 -5.88 -10.23 13.21
N LEU A 47 -4.95 -11.18 13.35
CA LEU A 47 -3.84 -11.08 14.30
C LEU A 47 -2.83 -10.00 13.88
N LEU A 48 -2.64 -9.78 12.58
CA LEU A 48 -1.80 -8.68 12.05
C LEU A 48 -2.52 -7.32 12.06
N ALA A 49 -3.86 -7.29 12.03
CA ALA A 49 -4.66 -6.07 12.08
C ALA A 49 -4.99 -5.57 13.51
N SER A 50 -4.70 -6.37 14.55
CA SER A 50 -4.91 -6.00 15.96
C SER A 50 -3.62 -5.61 16.70
N SER A 51 -2.46 -5.75 16.06
CA SER A 51 -1.29 -5.00 16.47
C SER A 51 -1.42 -3.58 15.91
N GLY A 52 -2.05 -2.68 16.66
CA GLY A 52 -1.50 -1.33 16.68
C GLY A 52 0.00 -1.51 16.91
N VAL A 53 0.83 -1.13 15.94
CA VAL A 53 2.28 -1.25 16.08
C VAL A 53 2.66 -0.27 17.19
N VAL A 54 2.52 -0.74 18.42
CA VAL A 54 3.29 -0.26 19.55
C VAL A 54 4.70 -0.28 19.02
N ARG A 55 5.33 0.90 18.98
CA ARG A 55 6.72 1.09 18.61
C ARG A 55 7.49 -0.15 19.05
N ALA A 56 7.95 -0.93 18.08
CA ALA A 56 8.73 -2.12 18.38
C ALA A 56 10.07 -1.58 18.89
N GLU A 57 10.11 -1.28 20.19
CA GLU A 57 11.37 -1.00 20.87
C GLU A 57 12.26 -2.20 20.58
N ASP A 58 13.43 -1.91 20.05
CA ASP A 58 14.49 -2.89 19.83
C ASP A 58 15.74 -2.36 20.53
N PRO A 59 15.84 -2.59 21.86
CA PRO A 59 16.96 -2.09 22.65
C PRO A 59 18.30 -2.66 22.20
N GLU A 60 18.32 -3.84 21.57
CA GLU A 60 19.55 -4.47 21.08
C GLU A 60 20.04 -3.77 19.81
N LEU A 61 19.14 -3.54 18.85
CA LEU A 61 19.43 -2.72 17.67
C LEU A 61 19.85 -1.30 18.08
N ALA A 62 19.18 -0.70 19.06
CA ALA A 62 19.54 0.60 19.60
C ALA A 62 20.97 0.64 20.17
N ARG A 63 21.39 -0.40 20.92
CA ARG A 63 22.78 -0.52 21.41
C ARG A 63 23.76 -0.62 20.26
N SER A 64 23.46 -1.46 19.28
CA SER A 64 24.32 -1.64 18.09
C SER A 64 24.50 -0.33 17.33
N LEU A 65 23.41 0.38 17.04
CA LEU A 65 23.43 1.67 16.36
C LEU A 65 24.18 2.73 17.16
N ASN A 66 23.95 2.81 18.47
CA ASN A 66 24.69 3.74 19.33
C ASN A 66 26.19 3.43 19.36
N GLN A 67 26.60 2.15 19.32
CA GLN A 67 28.00 1.76 19.24
C GLN A 67 28.63 2.21 17.90
N LYS A 68 27.94 1.94 16.78
CA LYS A 68 28.37 2.41 15.45
C LYS A 68 28.50 3.93 15.40
N ALA A 69 27.57 4.65 16.02
CA ALA A 69 27.62 6.10 16.12
C ALA A 69 28.85 6.60 16.89
N ILE A 70 29.18 5.98 18.02
CA ILE A 70 30.36 6.32 18.81
C ILE A 70 31.65 6.03 18.02
N GLU A 71 31.72 4.92 17.30
CA GLU A 71 32.86 4.56 16.46
C GLU A 71 33.03 5.54 15.29
N ALA A 72 31.96 5.87 14.59
CA ALA A 72 31.96 6.88 13.55
C ALA A 72 32.40 8.25 14.08
N PHE A 73 31.91 8.65 15.25
CA PHE A 73 32.30 9.92 15.89
C PHE A 73 33.78 9.96 16.23
N LYS A 74 34.33 8.88 16.79
CA LYS A 74 35.78 8.75 17.06
C LYS A 74 36.63 8.77 15.80
N ALA A 75 36.08 8.29 14.68
CA ALA A 75 36.70 8.34 13.37
C ALA A 75 36.48 9.69 12.65
N GLU A 76 35.97 10.71 13.35
CA GLU A 76 35.64 12.04 12.81
C GLU A 76 34.60 12.03 11.66
N LYS A 77 33.88 10.92 11.49
CA LYS A 77 32.77 10.76 10.55
C LYS A 77 31.48 11.26 11.18
N PHE A 78 31.41 12.57 11.44
CA PHE A 78 30.32 13.17 12.23
C PHE A 78 28.94 12.98 11.62
N LEU A 79 28.80 13.04 10.29
CA LEU A 79 27.52 12.85 9.63
C LEU A 79 27.01 11.41 9.75
N ASP A 80 27.89 10.42 9.60
CA ASP A 80 27.56 9.00 9.81
C ASP A 80 27.18 8.74 11.27
N ALA A 81 27.91 9.33 12.21
CA ALA A 81 27.60 9.24 13.63
C ALA A 81 26.21 9.78 13.97
N ILE A 82 25.88 10.95 13.42
CA ILE A 82 24.56 11.57 13.54
C ILE A 82 23.50 10.63 12.98
N ASP A 83 23.68 10.10 11.77
CA ASP A 83 22.71 9.20 11.14
C ASP A 83 22.45 7.93 11.98
N PHE A 84 23.51 7.29 12.49
CA PHE A 84 23.35 6.14 13.39
C PHE A 84 22.61 6.49 14.69
N TRP A 85 22.89 7.65 15.30
CA TRP A 85 22.13 8.08 16.47
C TRP A 85 20.67 8.40 16.15
N LEU A 86 20.38 8.97 14.98
CA LEU A 86 18.99 9.19 14.54
C LEU A 86 18.23 7.88 14.42
N GLN A 87 18.82 6.89 13.75
CA GLN A 87 18.23 5.56 13.68
C GLN A 87 18.06 4.96 15.09
N ALA A 88 19.05 5.12 15.98
CA ALA A 88 18.95 4.63 17.36
C ALA A 88 17.79 5.27 18.13
N THR A 89 17.51 6.57 17.92
CA THR A 89 16.36 7.24 18.54
C THR A 89 15.01 6.70 18.10
N GLU A 90 14.93 5.89 17.04
CA GLU A 90 13.68 5.28 16.58
C GLU A 90 13.35 3.92 17.22
N VAL A 91 14.33 3.29 17.86
CA VAL A 91 14.18 1.93 18.43
C VAL A 91 14.63 1.82 19.89
N ALA A 92 15.33 2.82 20.41
CA ALA A 92 15.80 2.88 21.80
C ALA A 92 14.66 2.88 22.82
N SER A 93 14.91 2.24 23.97
CA SER A 93 14.09 2.36 25.18
C SER A 93 14.30 3.74 25.84
N GLU A 94 13.39 4.14 26.73
CA GLU A 94 13.44 5.45 27.39
C GLU A 94 14.76 5.71 28.15
N ASP A 95 15.33 4.69 28.81
CA ASP A 95 16.63 4.84 29.50
C ASP A 95 17.78 5.11 28.53
N GLN A 96 17.77 4.46 27.37
CA GLN A 96 18.81 4.64 26.34
C GLN A 96 18.72 6.01 25.67
N LEU A 97 17.50 6.52 25.48
CA LEU A 97 17.25 7.82 24.84
C LEU A 97 17.95 8.97 25.56
N VAL A 98 18.07 8.91 26.89
CA VAL A 98 18.77 9.95 27.67
C VAL A 98 20.20 10.16 27.15
N LYS A 99 20.98 9.07 27.04
CA LYS A 99 22.38 9.14 26.60
C LYS A 99 22.50 9.45 25.11
N ILE A 100 21.64 8.86 24.29
CA ILE A 100 21.64 9.06 22.83
C ILE A 100 21.34 10.53 22.50
N HIS A 101 20.34 11.15 23.13
CA HIS A 101 20.00 12.55 22.89
C HIS A 101 21.11 13.52 23.29
N LYS A 102 21.83 13.26 24.40
CA LYS A 102 22.99 14.07 24.77
C LYS A 102 24.06 14.01 23.69
N ASN A 103 24.46 12.81 23.29
CA ASN A 103 25.53 12.61 22.31
C ASN A 103 25.16 13.19 20.94
N LEU A 104 23.96 12.90 20.45
CA LEU A 104 23.43 13.44 19.20
C LEU A 104 23.37 14.97 19.22
N GLY A 105 22.87 15.56 20.31
CA GLY A 105 22.79 17.01 20.46
C GLY A 105 24.16 17.69 20.45
N LEU A 106 25.16 17.11 21.12
CA LEU A 106 26.54 17.62 21.09
C LEU A 106 27.20 17.46 19.71
N ALA A 107 26.95 16.34 19.02
CA ALA A 107 27.47 16.12 17.67
C ALA A 107 26.86 17.10 16.65
N LEU A 108 25.54 17.32 16.72
CA LEU A 108 24.84 18.32 15.90
C LEU A 108 25.35 19.74 16.16
N LYS A 109 25.64 20.08 17.42
CA LYS A 109 26.28 21.35 17.77
C LYS A 109 27.66 21.49 17.09
N GLY A 110 28.45 20.41 17.09
CA GLY A 110 29.78 20.38 16.48
C GLY A 110 29.78 20.60 14.96
N VAL A 111 28.70 20.23 14.27
CA VAL A 111 28.48 20.49 12.84
C VAL A 111 27.59 21.71 12.57
N GLU A 112 27.43 22.60 13.56
CA GLU A 112 26.66 23.85 13.49
C GLU A 112 25.18 23.71 13.12
N ARG A 113 24.59 22.52 13.30
CA ARG A 113 23.14 22.29 13.17
C ARG A 113 22.42 22.68 14.46
N LEU A 114 22.45 23.97 14.76
CA LEU A 114 22.05 24.53 16.06
C LEU A 114 20.57 24.29 16.42
N PRO A 115 19.57 24.41 15.52
CA PRO A 115 18.18 24.10 15.85
C PRO A 115 17.99 22.65 16.32
N GLU A 116 18.59 21.69 15.63
CA GLU A 116 18.51 20.27 15.93
C GLU A 116 19.29 19.92 17.20
N ALA A 117 20.48 20.52 17.37
CA ALA A 117 21.28 20.40 18.58
C ALA A 117 20.50 20.89 19.81
N TRP A 118 19.88 22.07 19.69
CA TRP A 118 19.05 22.66 20.74
C TRP A 118 17.88 21.73 21.11
N TYR A 119 17.21 21.16 20.12
CA TYR A 119 16.11 20.22 20.35
C TYR A 119 16.58 19.00 21.16
N HIS A 120 17.61 18.29 20.68
CA HIS A 120 18.05 17.06 21.33
C HIS A 120 18.65 17.29 22.72
N LEU A 121 19.38 18.38 22.95
CA LEU A 121 19.89 18.71 24.27
C LEU A 121 18.76 19.10 25.25
N THR A 122 17.72 19.78 24.76
CA THR A 122 16.53 20.09 25.57
C THR A 122 15.79 18.81 25.97
N VAL A 123 15.62 17.88 25.01
CA VAL A 123 15.01 16.58 25.26
C VAL A 123 15.83 15.76 26.26
N TYR A 124 17.16 15.79 26.16
CA TYR A 124 18.06 15.18 27.14
C TYR A 124 17.85 15.76 28.54
N LEU A 125 17.89 17.09 28.70
CA LEU A 125 17.72 17.72 30.02
C LEU A 125 16.37 17.43 30.66
N GLN A 126 15.30 17.42 29.86
CA GLN A 126 13.97 17.06 30.36
C GLN A 126 13.92 15.63 30.90
N ARG A 127 14.68 14.71 30.30
CA ARG A 127 14.74 13.30 30.70
C ARG A 127 15.77 13.02 31.81
N ALA A 128 16.81 13.82 31.93
CA ALA A 128 17.87 13.70 32.94
C ALA A 128 17.59 14.53 34.21
N ASP A 129 16.31 14.81 34.50
CA ASP A 129 15.85 15.62 35.64
C ASP A 129 16.53 17.00 35.76
N GLN A 130 16.94 17.59 34.63
CA GLN A 130 17.49 18.96 34.52
C GLN A 130 18.76 19.24 35.34
N THR A 131 19.54 18.21 35.68
CA THR A 131 20.70 18.35 36.58
C THR A 131 22.02 18.74 35.90
N ASP A 132 22.13 18.64 34.57
CA ASP A 132 23.36 18.93 33.81
C ASP A 132 23.49 20.43 33.51
N VAL A 133 24.25 21.13 34.37
CA VAL A 133 24.46 22.58 34.32
C VAL A 133 25.16 23.02 33.02
N ASP A 134 26.12 22.23 32.52
CA ASP A 134 26.90 22.57 31.33
C ASP A 134 26.03 22.48 30.07
N VAL A 135 25.18 21.46 29.98
CA VAL A 135 24.21 21.36 28.90
C VAL A 135 23.14 22.45 29.00
N ALA A 136 22.69 22.79 30.21
CA ALA A 136 21.76 23.91 30.41
C ALA A 136 22.35 25.26 29.99
N GLN A 137 23.64 25.49 30.24
CA GLN A 137 24.33 26.68 29.75
C GLN A 137 24.47 26.63 28.21
N THR A 138 24.86 25.49 27.65
CA THR A 138 24.96 25.30 26.19
C THR A 138 23.63 25.60 25.48
N ILE A 139 22.51 25.17 26.04
CA ILE A 139 21.18 25.46 25.49
C ILE A 139 20.90 26.96 25.51
N ARG A 140 21.18 27.66 26.62
CA ARG A 140 20.99 29.12 26.72
C ARG A 140 21.83 29.88 25.69
N ASP A 141 23.10 29.49 25.52
CA ASP A 141 24.00 30.12 24.54
C ASP A 141 23.50 29.91 23.09
N MET A 142 22.96 28.73 22.79
CA MET A 142 22.34 28.45 21.49
C MET A 142 21.06 29.27 21.30
N GLU A 143 20.19 29.39 22.31
CA GLU A 143 19.00 30.25 22.22
C GLU A 143 19.38 31.71 21.95
N ASP A 144 20.42 32.20 22.60
CA ASP A 144 20.95 33.55 22.41
C ASP A 144 21.49 33.79 20.98
N THR A 145 22.00 32.74 20.35
CA THR A 145 22.46 32.77 18.96
C THR A 145 21.29 32.67 18.00
N LEU A 146 20.41 31.69 18.20
CA LEU A 146 19.26 31.40 17.34
C LEU A 146 18.28 32.58 17.32
N LYS A 147 17.97 33.22 18.46
CA LYS A 147 17.03 34.35 18.52
C LYS A 147 17.41 35.58 17.67
N LYS A 148 18.67 35.66 17.21
CA LYS A 148 19.13 36.74 16.32
C LYS A 148 18.58 36.60 14.90
N VAL A 149 18.37 35.36 14.44
CA VAL A 149 18.06 35.01 13.04
C VAL A 149 16.91 34.01 12.87
N HIS A 150 16.46 33.36 13.94
CA HIS A 150 15.37 32.38 13.98
C HIS A 150 14.27 32.83 14.95
N ILE A 151 13.08 32.28 14.75
CA ILE A 151 11.93 32.38 15.65
C ILE A 151 11.66 30.99 16.22
N LYS A 152 11.43 30.92 17.54
CA LYS A 152 11.05 29.68 18.21
C LYS A 152 9.56 29.46 18.01
N VAL A 153 9.18 28.39 17.33
CA VAL A 153 7.80 27.98 17.14
C VAL A 153 7.45 26.83 18.07
N ARG A 154 6.24 26.81 18.61
CA ARG A 154 5.66 25.71 19.37
C ARG A 154 4.57 25.03 18.55
N ILE A 155 4.61 23.70 18.48
CA ILE A 155 3.62 22.90 17.77
C ILE A 155 3.08 21.84 18.72
N GLU A 156 1.75 21.80 18.85
CA GLU A 156 1.01 20.87 19.70
C GLU A 156 -0.07 20.18 18.88
N THR A 157 -0.37 18.92 19.21
CA THR A 157 -1.50 18.20 18.62
C THR A 157 -2.38 17.59 19.68
N GLU A 158 -3.65 17.42 19.33
CA GLU A 158 -4.59 16.59 20.08
C GLU A 158 -5.02 15.41 19.19
N PRO A 159 -4.71 14.16 19.56
CA PRO A 159 -3.85 13.74 20.68
C PRO A 159 -2.35 14.07 20.51
N PRO A 160 -1.57 14.17 21.60
CA PRO A 160 -0.13 14.46 21.54
C PRO A 160 0.68 13.29 20.97
N GLY A 161 1.97 13.50 20.65
CA GLY A 161 2.90 12.47 20.16
C GLY A 161 2.89 12.26 18.64
N ALA A 162 2.23 13.14 17.89
CA ALA A 162 2.26 13.12 16.43
C ALA A 162 3.64 13.55 15.91
N ALA A 163 4.13 12.87 14.88
CA ALA A 163 5.35 13.27 14.19
C ALA A 163 5.07 14.50 13.30
N VAL A 164 5.97 15.47 13.34
CA VAL A 164 5.94 16.67 12.49
C VAL A 164 7.16 16.65 11.59
N VAL A 165 6.91 16.79 10.28
CA VAL A 165 7.94 16.78 9.23
C VAL A 165 7.99 18.18 8.59
N PHE A 166 9.20 18.74 8.48
CA PHE A 166 9.45 20.04 7.85
C PHE A 166 10.09 19.84 6.45
N PRO A 167 9.61 20.48 5.37
CA PRO A 167 10.23 20.42 4.04
C PRO A 167 11.44 21.35 3.87
N PRO A 168 12.34 21.12 2.89
CA PRO A 168 12.51 19.92 2.08
C PRO A 168 13.59 19.04 2.73
N GLY A 169 13.22 18.27 3.75
CA GLY A 169 14.19 17.51 4.53
C GLY A 169 14.04 16.01 4.33
N ASP A 170 14.79 15.42 3.40
CA ASP A 170 14.82 13.98 3.09
C ASP A 170 15.17 13.07 4.29
N ARG A 171 15.64 13.63 5.41
CA ARG A 171 16.10 12.85 6.58
C ARG A 171 15.89 13.56 7.92
N MET A 172 15.19 14.70 7.96
CA MET A 172 14.97 15.41 9.21
C MET A 172 13.91 14.70 10.04
N HIS A 173 14.39 14.07 11.12
CA HIS A 173 13.74 13.83 12.40
C HIS A 173 12.21 13.83 12.35
N ARG A 174 11.60 12.67 12.62
CA ARG A 174 10.21 12.64 13.10
C ARG A 174 10.18 13.21 14.52
N VAL A 175 10.19 14.54 14.63
CA VAL A 175 10.05 15.25 15.90
C VAL A 175 8.60 15.10 16.34
N ARG A 176 8.37 14.81 17.63
CA ARG A 176 7.01 14.53 18.13
C ARG A 176 6.45 15.68 18.94
N THR A 177 5.15 15.95 18.78
CA THR A 177 4.41 16.92 19.59
C THR A 177 4.21 16.44 21.03
N PRO A 178 4.08 17.35 22.01
CA PRO A 178 4.34 18.78 21.91
C PRO A 178 5.84 19.07 21.67
N LEU A 179 6.16 19.96 20.73
CA LEU A 179 7.54 20.32 20.41
C LEU A 179 7.73 21.84 20.34
N SER A 180 8.97 22.27 20.54
CA SER A 180 9.42 23.60 20.16
C SER A 180 10.56 23.47 19.16
N TRP A 181 10.61 24.34 18.15
CA TRP A 181 11.59 24.29 17.09
C TRP A 181 12.02 25.69 16.69
N TRP A 182 13.27 25.87 16.27
CA TRP A 182 13.78 27.15 15.78
C TRP A 182 13.76 27.16 14.25
N LEU A 183 13.05 28.12 13.66
CA LEU A 183 12.94 28.27 12.21
C LEU A 183 13.37 29.68 11.78
N PRO A 184 14.07 29.83 10.66
CA PRO A 184 14.21 31.15 10.02
C PRO A 184 12.83 31.75 9.70
N PRO A 185 12.68 33.07 9.66
CA PRO A 185 11.46 33.70 9.15
C PRO A 185 11.14 33.22 7.73
N GLY A 186 9.87 32.87 7.46
CA GLY A 186 9.45 32.27 6.20
C GLY A 186 8.10 31.56 6.29
N GLU A 187 7.66 31.00 5.17
CA GLU A 187 6.45 30.16 5.10
C GLU A 187 6.87 28.69 4.93
N TYR A 188 6.26 27.79 5.71
CA TYR A 188 6.61 26.37 5.72
C TYR A 188 5.35 25.51 5.63
N THR A 189 5.37 24.47 4.80
CA THR A 189 4.30 23.47 4.75
C THR A 189 4.69 22.26 5.58
N ILE A 190 4.19 22.14 6.80
CA ILE A 190 4.48 20.98 7.66
C ILE A 190 3.53 19.82 7.37
N GLU A 191 4.03 18.60 7.49
CA GLU A 191 3.21 17.39 7.50
C GLU A 191 3.15 16.82 8.91
N ILE A 192 1.94 16.55 9.40
CA ILE A 192 1.67 16.01 10.74
C ILE A 192 1.10 14.61 10.59
N VAL A 193 1.82 13.63 11.12
CA VAL A 193 1.53 12.20 10.97
C VAL A 193 1.37 11.57 12.34
N LYS A 194 0.26 10.85 12.54
CA LYS A 194 0.03 10.04 13.72
C LYS A 194 -0.67 8.75 13.31
N ASP A 195 -0.21 7.62 13.84
CA ASP A 195 -0.77 6.32 13.49
C ASP A 195 -2.27 6.25 13.82
N GLY A 196 -3.05 5.69 12.90
CA GLY A 196 -4.51 5.62 12.99
C GLY A 196 -5.22 6.96 12.82
N HIS A 197 -4.53 8.01 12.37
CA HIS A 197 -5.10 9.33 12.13
C HIS A 197 -4.82 9.78 10.69
N ILE A 198 -5.70 10.60 10.17
CA ILE A 198 -5.56 11.22 8.85
C ILE A 198 -4.34 12.17 8.87
N THR A 199 -3.41 11.97 7.93
CA THR A 199 -2.25 12.86 7.78
C THR A 199 -2.71 14.27 7.41
N ARG A 200 -2.20 15.27 8.13
CA ARG A 200 -2.59 16.67 7.96
C ARG A 200 -1.41 17.46 7.39
N LYS A 201 -1.65 18.25 6.33
CA LYS A 201 -0.67 19.20 5.77
C LYS A 201 -1.09 20.61 6.11
N GLU A 202 -0.19 21.39 6.71
CA GLU A 202 -0.51 22.72 7.23
C GLU A 202 0.55 23.71 6.81
N THR A 203 0.13 24.94 6.49
CA THR A 203 1.06 26.02 6.18
C THR A 203 1.20 26.94 7.38
N ILE A 204 2.43 27.09 7.88
CA ILE A 204 2.76 27.98 9.00
C ILE A 204 3.60 29.16 8.50
N ARG A 205 3.38 30.33 9.10
CA ARG A 205 4.11 31.57 8.80
C ARG A 205 4.94 31.98 10.00
N VAL A 206 6.23 32.03 9.80
CA VAL A 206 7.20 32.31 10.85
C VAL A 206 7.75 33.71 10.64
N GLY A 207 7.59 34.59 11.62
CA GLY A 207 8.03 35.98 11.53
C GLY A 207 7.91 36.72 12.85
N LYS A 208 8.56 37.88 12.96
CA LYS A 208 8.39 38.75 14.13
C LYS A 208 6.99 39.37 14.11
N GLY A 209 6.23 39.17 15.18
CA GLY A 209 4.83 39.62 15.27
C GLY A 209 3.81 38.63 14.66
N GLU A 210 4.28 37.52 14.09
CA GLU A 210 3.44 36.40 13.66
C GLU A 210 3.18 35.43 14.82
N LYS A 211 2.26 34.50 14.61
CA LYS A 211 2.00 33.41 15.56
C LYS A 211 3.24 32.52 15.71
N ASP A 212 3.66 32.33 16.95
CA ASP A 212 4.74 31.43 17.35
C ASP A 212 4.23 30.12 17.97
N SER A 213 2.90 29.92 18.04
CA SER A 213 2.26 28.74 18.61
C SER A 213 1.15 28.22 17.71
N TYR A 214 1.20 26.91 17.44
CA TYR A 214 0.30 26.19 16.54
C TYR A 214 -0.27 24.96 17.25
N ARG A 215 -1.59 24.80 17.20
CA ARG A 215 -2.30 23.65 17.77
C ARG A 215 -3.20 23.02 16.71
N TYR A 216 -3.09 21.71 16.55
CA TYR A 216 -3.84 20.95 15.54
C TYR A 216 -4.61 19.78 16.15
N GLU A 217 -5.87 19.64 15.77
CA GLU A 217 -6.69 18.47 16.12
C GLU A 217 -6.59 17.44 15.00
N LEU A 218 -6.23 16.20 15.37
CA LEU A 218 -6.07 15.10 14.43
C LEU A 218 -7.33 14.24 14.41
N SER A 219 -7.85 13.98 13.21
CA SER A 219 -9.01 13.11 13.03
C SER A 219 -8.55 11.67 12.86
N VAL A 220 -9.24 10.75 13.53
CA VAL A 220 -9.01 9.31 13.39
C VAL A 220 -9.32 8.90 11.95
N GLU A 221 -8.48 8.04 11.38
CA GLU A 221 -8.75 7.45 10.07
C GLU A 221 -9.90 6.44 10.20
N PRO A 222 -11.01 6.62 9.47
CA PRO A 222 -12.15 5.73 9.60
C PRO A 222 -11.76 4.33 9.11
N THR A 223 -12.10 3.31 9.90
CA THR A 223 -11.86 1.90 9.58
C THR A 223 -13.11 1.18 9.09
N THR A 224 -14.27 1.84 9.17
CA THR A 224 -15.59 1.37 8.75
C THR A 224 -16.27 2.45 7.91
N GLY A 225 -17.28 2.05 7.13
CA GLY A 225 -18.22 2.96 6.49
C GLY A 225 -19.65 2.66 6.92
N THR A 226 -20.56 3.57 6.59
CA THR A 226 -21.95 3.51 7.05
C THR A 226 -22.86 3.08 5.91
N MET A 227 -23.64 2.01 6.10
CA MET A 227 -24.71 1.63 5.19
C MET A 227 -26.06 2.04 5.78
N VAL A 228 -26.84 2.83 5.05
CA VAL A 228 -28.24 3.12 5.38
C VAL A 228 -29.13 2.30 4.46
N ILE A 229 -29.92 1.41 5.04
CA ILE A 229 -30.81 0.52 4.31
C ILE A 229 -32.24 0.98 4.54
N MET A 230 -32.95 1.25 3.44
CA MET A 230 -34.33 1.70 3.40
C MET A 230 -35.14 0.77 2.49
N GLY A 231 -36.47 0.84 2.58
CA GLY A 231 -37.35 0.06 1.72
C GLY A 231 -38.81 0.49 1.86
N PRO A 232 -39.70 -0.09 1.05
CA PRO A 232 -41.11 0.34 0.97
C PRO A 232 -41.95 -0.07 2.20
N MET A 233 -41.48 -1.00 3.03
CA MET A 233 -42.18 -1.47 4.23
C MET A 233 -41.27 -1.35 5.45
N ASP A 234 -41.57 -0.36 6.28
CA ASP A 234 -40.93 -0.21 7.59
C ASP A 234 -41.22 -1.44 8.47
N GLY A 235 -40.28 -1.77 9.36
CA GLY A 235 -40.40 -2.95 10.23
C GLY A 235 -39.88 -4.26 9.62
N SER A 236 -39.59 -4.30 8.31
CA SER A 236 -39.09 -5.49 7.61
C SER A 236 -37.72 -5.92 8.11
N SER A 237 -37.49 -7.22 8.27
CA SER A 237 -36.26 -7.73 8.87
C SER A 237 -35.08 -7.66 7.90
N VAL A 238 -33.97 -7.05 8.31
CA VAL A 238 -32.76 -6.91 7.49
C VAL A 238 -31.67 -7.85 7.97
N ARG A 239 -31.01 -8.51 7.01
CA ARG A 239 -29.74 -9.22 7.22
C ARG A 239 -28.67 -8.66 6.30
N VAL A 240 -27.48 -8.46 6.84
CA VAL A 240 -26.28 -8.11 6.05
C VAL A 240 -25.24 -9.20 6.25
N ASP A 241 -24.74 -9.77 5.16
CA ASP A 241 -23.85 -10.95 5.13
C ASP A 241 -24.36 -12.12 5.99
N GLY A 242 -25.68 -12.30 6.01
CA GLY A 242 -26.34 -13.35 6.79
C GLY A 242 -26.49 -13.03 8.28
N LYS A 243 -25.99 -11.91 8.80
CA LYS A 243 -26.21 -11.46 10.19
C LYS A 243 -27.44 -10.54 10.26
N ALA A 244 -28.33 -10.80 11.21
CA ALA A 244 -29.51 -9.95 11.44
C ALA A 244 -29.09 -8.58 11.99
N MET A 245 -29.59 -7.51 11.37
CA MET A 245 -29.26 -6.12 11.70
C MET A 245 -30.43 -5.35 12.36
N GLY A 246 -31.64 -5.91 12.29
CA GLY A 246 -32.84 -5.29 12.84
C GLY A 246 -33.86 -4.92 11.75
N PRO A 247 -34.95 -4.23 12.12
CA PRO A 247 -35.99 -3.82 11.18
C PRO A 247 -35.59 -2.59 10.35
N LEU A 248 -36.16 -2.44 9.15
CA LEU A 248 -36.07 -1.22 8.36
C LEU A 248 -36.81 -0.02 9.02
N PRO A 249 -36.35 1.22 8.78
CA PRO A 249 -35.04 1.58 8.21
C PRO A 249 -33.90 1.29 9.20
N VAL A 250 -32.74 0.86 8.70
CA VAL A 250 -31.59 0.51 9.55
C VAL A 250 -30.30 1.15 9.05
N THR A 251 -29.51 1.66 9.98
CA THR A 251 -28.15 2.17 9.74
C THR A 251 -27.16 1.21 10.38
N VAL A 252 -26.18 0.73 9.62
CA VAL A 252 -25.16 -0.21 10.09
C VAL A 252 -23.76 0.26 9.71
N GLU A 253 -22.79 0.05 10.60
CA GLU A 253 -21.37 0.25 10.31
C GLU A 253 -20.74 -1.07 9.86
N LEU A 254 -20.02 -1.02 8.73
CA LEU A 254 -19.45 -2.19 8.08
C LEU A 254 -18.00 -1.91 7.68
N SER A 255 -17.18 -2.97 7.63
CA SER A 255 -15.84 -2.89 7.06
C SER A 255 -15.88 -2.45 5.59
N PRO A 256 -14.84 -1.85 5.03
CA PRO A 256 -14.78 -1.59 3.60
C PRO A 256 -14.88 -2.88 2.78
N GLY A 257 -15.68 -2.86 1.72
CA GLY A 257 -15.93 -4.03 0.88
C GLY A 257 -17.36 -4.14 0.37
N GLN A 258 -17.63 -5.19 -0.41
CA GLN A 258 -18.98 -5.49 -0.88
C GLN A 258 -19.73 -6.31 0.18
N HIS A 259 -20.89 -5.82 0.60
CA HIS A 259 -21.75 -6.46 1.58
C HIS A 259 -23.07 -6.86 0.94
N LYS A 260 -23.52 -8.10 1.18
CA LYS A 260 -24.81 -8.61 0.69
C LYS A 260 -25.91 -8.18 1.65
N VAL A 261 -26.97 -7.59 1.10
CA VAL A 261 -28.16 -7.16 1.86
C VAL A 261 -29.33 -8.06 1.51
N GLU A 262 -30.03 -8.56 2.53
CA GLU A 262 -31.27 -9.31 2.39
C GLU A 262 -32.35 -8.66 3.26
N VAL A 263 -33.48 -8.29 2.65
CA VAL A 263 -34.64 -7.71 3.34
C VAL A 263 -35.79 -8.69 3.25
N TYR A 264 -36.32 -9.10 4.40
CA TYR A 264 -37.39 -10.08 4.54
C TYR A 264 -38.68 -9.36 4.92
N TRP A 265 -39.71 -9.54 4.09
CA TRP A 265 -41.06 -9.06 4.35
C TRP A 265 -41.93 -10.20 4.83
N GLU A 266 -42.73 -9.94 5.85
CA GLU A 266 -43.68 -10.92 6.37
C GLU A 266 -44.69 -11.31 5.29
N GLY A 267 -44.72 -12.59 4.92
CA GLY A 267 -45.66 -13.14 3.93
C GLY A 267 -45.40 -12.80 2.46
N LEU A 268 -44.44 -11.92 2.13
CA LEU A 268 -44.22 -11.42 0.76
C LEU A 268 -42.91 -11.89 0.10
N GLY A 269 -41.94 -12.37 0.88
CA GLY A 269 -40.68 -12.91 0.36
C GLY A 269 -39.46 -12.08 0.75
N VAL A 270 -38.39 -12.19 -0.04
CA VAL A 270 -37.09 -11.57 0.26
C VAL A 270 -36.59 -10.78 -0.94
N TRP A 271 -36.02 -9.61 -0.67
CA TRP A 271 -35.22 -8.87 -1.64
C TRP A 271 -33.74 -9.01 -1.33
N ARG A 272 -32.94 -9.13 -2.39
CA ARG A 272 -31.50 -9.29 -2.30
C ARG A 272 -30.83 -8.19 -3.09
N GLY A 273 -29.86 -7.54 -2.46
CA GLY A 273 -28.99 -6.56 -3.09
C GLY A 273 -27.60 -6.60 -2.51
N SER A 274 -26.78 -5.65 -2.91
CA SER A 274 -25.45 -5.45 -2.33
C SER A 274 -25.12 -3.96 -2.30
N GLY A 275 -24.36 -3.55 -1.28
CA GLY A 275 -23.75 -2.23 -1.22
C GLY A 275 -22.24 -2.35 -1.11
N THR A 276 -21.51 -1.46 -1.78
CA THR A 276 -20.04 -1.37 -1.65
C THR A 276 -19.72 -0.27 -0.66
N ILE A 277 -19.13 -0.65 0.47
CA ILE A 277 -18.76 0.25 1.56
C ILE A 277 -17.32 0.71 1.37
N ARG A 278 -17.10 2.02 1.50
CA ARG A 278 -15.78 2.62 1.65
C ARG A 278 -15.66 3.20 3.06
N ALA A 279 -14.46 3.17 3.61
CA ALA A 279 -14.23 3.68 4.96
C ALA A 279 -14.54 5.18 5.02
N GLY A 280 -15.27 5.61 6.05
CA GLY A 280 -15.70 6.99 6.25
C GLY A 280 -16.82 7.47 5.32
N GLU A 281 -17.25 6.66 4.35
CA GLU A 281 -18.33 7.02 3.43
C GLU A 281 -19.67 6.45 3.87
N ARG A 282 -20.74 7.16 3.50
CA ARG A 282 -22.11 6.68 3.61
C ARG A 282 -22.57 6.08 2.29
N THR A 283 -23.13 4.88 2.35
CA THR A 283 -23.73 4.17 1.21
C THR A 283 -25.20 3.92 1.49
N ASP A 284 -26.07 4.37 0.59
CA ASP A 284 -27.51 4.17 0.71
C ASP A 284 -27.95 2.99 -0.15
N VAL A 285 -28.72 2.07 0.44
CA VAL A 285 -29.29 0.91 -0.24
C VAL A 285 -30.81 0.97 -0.08
N VAL A 286 -31.53 1.04 -1.19
CA VAL A 286 -33.00 1.03 -1.21
C VAL A 286 -33.46 -0.34 -1.69
N ALA A 287 -34.11 -1.09 -0.80
CA ALA A 287 -34.73 -2.37 -1.14
C ALA A 287 -35.92 -2.13 -2.09
N GLY A 288 -35.95 -2.86 -3.20
CA GLY A 288 -37.04 -2.83 -4.19
C GLY A 288 -38.20 -3.74 -3.78
N GLU A 289 -38.96 -4.25 -4.75
CA GLU A 289 -39.99 -5.26 -4.49
C GLU A 289 -39.38 -6.68 -4.30
N PRO A 290 -40.08 -7.60 -3.61
CA PRO A 290 -39.62 -8.97 -3.46
C PRO A 290 -39.48 -9.73 -4.76
N GLU A 291 -38.50 -10.62 -4.81
CA GLU A 291 -38.38 -11.61 -5.87
C GLU A 291 -39.68 -12.44 -5.92
N GLY A 292 -40.54 -12.16 -6.90
CA GLY A 292 -41.81 -12.87 -7.12
C GLY A 292 -43.07 -12.00 -7.21
N SER A 293 -43.01 -10.67 -7.04
CA SER A 293 -44.15 -9.78 -7.29
C SER A 293 -44.41 -9.62 -8.79
N VAL A 294 -45.21 -10.53 -9.37
CA VAL A 294 -45.74 -10.33 -10.72
C VAL A 294 -46.87 -9.30 -10.65
N THR A 295 -46.56 -8.03 -10.93
CA THR A 295 -47.55 -7.11 -11.53
C THR A 295 -47.11 -6.82 -12.96
N GLY A 296 -48.00 -7.13 -13.90
CA GLY A 296 -47.71 -7.08 -15.32
C GLY A 296 -47.50 -5.65 -15.83
N ALA A 297 -46.31 -5.38 -16.34
CA ALA A 297 -46.07 -4.49 -17.46
C ALA A 297 -44.80 -4.98 -18.16
N GLY A 298 -45.01 -5.76 -19.22
CA GLY A 298 -43.94 -6.28 -20.06
C GLY A 298 -43.24 -5.13 -20.80
N GLY A 299 -42.08 -4.74 -20.28
CA GLY A 299 -40.97 -4.24 -21.07
C GLY A 299 -39.77 -5.09 -20.72
N GLU A 300 -39.41 -6.04 -21.58
CA GLU A 300 -38.17 -6.80 -21.44
C GLU A 300 -36.99 -5.81 -21.48
N LYS A 301 -36.52 -5.36 -20.32
CA LYS A 301 -35.13 -4.92 -20.20
C LYS A 301 -34.27 -6.17 -20.18
N LYS A 302 -33.69 -6.45 -21.35
CA LYS A 302 -32.58 -7.40 -21.55
C LYS A 302 -31.61 -7.28 -20.37
N PRO A 303 -31.18 -8.38 -19.73
CA PRO A 303 -30.33 -8.28 -18.54
C PRO A 303 -29.08 -7.49 -18.90
N GLU A 304 -28.83 -6.38 -18.19
CA GLU A 304 -27.54 -5.70 -18.22
C GLU A 304 -26.52 -6.72 -17.75
N LYS A 305 -25.79 -7.26 -18.73
CA LYS A 305 -24.75 -8.25 -18.54
C LYS A 305 -23.66 -7.55 -17.74
N GLY A 306 -23.63 -7.79 -16.43
CA GLY A 306 -22.67 -7.18 -15.51
C GLY A 306 -21.27 -7.25 -16.11
N SER A 307 -20.50 -6.15 -15.95
CA SER A 307 -19.17 -6.01 -16.54
C SER A 307 -18.35 -7.27 -16.24
N PRO A 308 -17.81 -7.96 -17.27
CA PRO A 308 -17.03 -9.16 -17.06
C PRO A 308 -15.88 -8.89 -16.09
N TRP A 309 -15.64 -9.80 -15.15
CA TRP A 309 -14.62 -9.61 -14.10
C TRP A 309 -13.17 -9.80 -14.59
N TRP A 310 -12.99 -10.40 -15.76
CA TRP A 310 -11.68 -10.77 -16.29
C TRP A 310 -10.78 -9.60 -16.75
N PRO A 311 -11.28 -8.44 -17.24
CA PRO A 311 -10.42 -7.28 -17.51
C PRO A 311 -9.76 -6.77 -16.22
N TRP A 312 -10.49 -6.77 -15.10
CA TRP A 312 -9.93 -6.44 -13.77
C TRP A 312 -8.91 -7.46 -13.30
N LEU A 313 -9.10 -8.75 -13.61
CA LEU A 313 -8.09 -9.78 -13.36
C LEU A 313 -6.78 -9.47 -14.13
N LEU A 314 -6.86 -9.06 -15.40
CA LEU A 314 -5.68 -8.70 -16.20
C LEU A 314 -4.96 -7.46 -15.65
N VAL A 315 -5.71 -6.43 -15.24
CA VAL A 315 -5.13 -5.25 -14.59
C VAL A 315 -4.46 -5.62 -13.27
N GLY A 316 -5.08 -6.49 -12.47
CA GLY A 316 -4.52 -6.96 -11.19
C GLY A 316 -3.24 -7.78 -11.36
N ILE A 317 -3.22 -8.75 -12.29
CA ILE A 317 -2.01 -9.55 -12.60
C ILE A 317 -0.92 -8.66 -13.19
N GLY A 318 -1.28 -7.70 -14.04
CA GLY A 318 -0.35 -6.73 -14.63
C GLY A 318 0.28 -5.83 -13.56
N GLY A 319 -0.52 -5.31 -12.63
CA GLY A 319 -0.04 -4.51 -11.50
C GLY A 319 0.88 -5.29 -10.56
N ALA A 320 0.53 -6.54 -10.22
CA ALA A 320 1.38 -7.40 -9.40
C ALA A 320 2.72 -7.72 -10.09
N SER A 321 2.71 -7.89 -11.41
CA SER A 321 3.92 -8.09 -12.22
C SER A 321 4.82 -6.85 -12.21
N ALA A 322 4.26 -5.65 -12.27
CA ALA A 322 5.02 -4.40 -12.18
C ALA A 322 5.73 -4.25 -10.82
N VAL A 323 5.07 -4.63 -9.72
CA VAL A 323 5.69 -4.65 -8.37
C VAL A 323 6.85 -5.65 -8.32
N GLY A 324 6.66 -6.87 -8.86
CA GLY A 324 7.74 -7.85 -8.97
C GLY A 324 8.91 -7.37 -9.84
N GLY A 325 8.61 -6.63 -10.91
CA GLY A 325 9.60 -5.97 -11.76
C GLY A 325 10.41 -4.91 -11.02
N GLY A 326 9.75 -4.07 -10.21
CA GLY A 326 10.40 -3.07 -9.36
C GLY A 326 11.32 -3.69 -8.31
N ILE A 327 10.88 -4.77 -7.64
CA ILE A 327 11.70 -5.50 -6.66
C ILE A 327 12.93 -6.13 -7.34
N SER A 328 12.72 -6.76 -8.50
CA SER A 328 13.83 -7.38 -9.26
C SER A 328 14.83 -6.33 -9.75
N TYR A 329 14.35 -5.14 -10.15
CA TYR A 329 15.19 -4.01 -10.52
C TYR A 329 16.03 -3.52 -9.33
N TYR A 330 15.40 -3.36 -8.16
CA TYR A 330 16.10 -2.97 -6.93
C TYR A 330 17.19 -3.97 -6.55
N VAL A 331 16.91 -5.28 -6.64
CA VAL A 331 17.91 -6.32 -6.37
C VAL A 331 19.06 -6.28 -7.38
N ALA A 332 18.77 -6.03 -8.66
CA ALA A 332 19.82 -5.87 -9.67
C ALA A 332 20.68 -4.63 -9.38
N TYR A 333 20.06 -3.52 -9.00
CA TYR A 333 20.72 -2.27 -8.64
C TYR A 333 21.62 -2.42 -7.41
N ASP A 334 21.11 -2.98 -6.32
CA ASP A 334 21.88 -3.22 -5.08
C ASP A 334 23.09 -4.14 -5.30
N ARG A 335 22.93 -5.19 -6.11
CA ARG A 335 24.05 -6.08 -6.49
C ARG A 335 25.08 -5.39 -7.38
N ASN A 336 24.66 -4.42 -8.18
CA ASN A 336 25.56 -3.63 -9.02
C ASN A 336 26.37 -2.62 -8.21
N GLU A 337 25.77 -1.99 -7.20
CA GLU A 337 26.50 -1.08 -6.30
C GLU A 337 27.50 -1.82 -5.40
N ASN A 338 27.18 -3.05 -4.99
CA ASN A 338 28.00 -3.88 -4.10
C ASN A 338 28.86 -4.92 -4.86
N LEU A 339 29.24 -4.63 -6.10
CA LEU A 339 29.92 -5.59 -6.97
C LEU A 339 31.42 -5.64 -6.69
N GLU A 340 31.91 -6.78 -6.20
CA GLU A 340 33.31 -7.00 -5.85
C GLU A 340 34.06 -7.82 -6.91
N GLY A 341 35.35 -7.54 -7.11
CA GLY A 341 36.26 -8.34 -7.94
C GLY A 341 37.68 -7.76 -7.93
N ASN A 342 38.69 -8.64 -7.98
CA ASN A 342 40.10 -8.20 -7.92
C ASN A 342 40.68 -7.92 -9.31
N THR A 343 40.02 -8.41 -10.37
CA THR A 343 40.39 -8.18 -11.76
C THR A 343 39.17 -7.81 -12.60
N GLN A 344 39.38 -7.16 -13.74
CA GLN A 344 38.29 -6.76 -14.62
C GLN A 344 37.49 -7.97 -15.15
N ASP A 345 38.15 -9.10 -15.41
CA ASP A 345 37.48 -10.33 -15.85
C ASP A 345 36.59 -10.92 -14.75
N GLU A 346 37.01 -10.85 -13.48
CA GLU A 346 36.18 -11.27 -12.34
C GLU A 346 34.98 -10.33 -12.14
N ILE A 347 35.16 -9.02 -12.31
CA ILE A 347 34.06 -8.05 -12.24
C ILE A 347 33.04 -8.32 -13.34
N ASN A 348 33.50 -8.51 -14.59
CA ASN A 348 32.62 -8.82 -15.73
C ASN A 348 31.86 -10.14 -15.49
N LYS A 349 32.56 -11.18 -15.02
CA LYS A 349 31.93 -12.45 -14.69
C LYS A 349 30.90 -12.32 -13.56
N ASN A 350 31.23 -11.59 -12.48
CA ASN A 350 30.32 -11.38 -11.36
C ASN A 350 29.11 -10.53 -11.76
N PHE A 351 29.27 -9.58 -12.67
CA PHE A 351 28.17 -8.79 -13.24
C PHE A 351 27.21 -9.69 -14.02
N ASP A 352 27.73 -10.51 -14.93
CA ASP A 352 26.94 -11.46 -15.73
C ASP A 352 26.22 -12.51 -14.86
N GLU A 353 26.84 -12.99 -13.78
CA GLU A 353 26.23 -13.99 -12.91
C GLU A 353 25.23 -13.38 -11.90
N LYS A 354 25.51 -12.19 -11.35
CA LYS A 354 24.79 -11.67 -10.19
C LYS A 354 23.80 -10.55 -10.51
N VAL A 355 24.10 -9.70 -11.49
CA VAL A 355 23.29 -8.50 -11.84
C VAL A 355 22.39 -8.78 -13.03
N VAL A 356 22.92 -9.44 -14.06
CA VAL A 356 22.19 -9.65 -15.33
C VAL A 356 20.89 -10.47 -15.14
N PRO A 357 20.84 -11.58 -14.38
CA PRO A 357 19.61 -12.35 -14.21
C PRO A 357 18.44 -11.59 -13.55
N PRO A 358 18.60 -10.89 -12.40
CA PRO A 358 17.51 -10.09 -11.82
C PRO A 358 17.14 -8.88 -12.70
N ALA A 359 18.09 -8.30 -13.45
CA ALA A 359 17.78 -7.24 -14.41
C ALA A 359 16.88 -7.74 -15.55
N TYR A 360 17.18 -8.90 -16.15
CA TYR A 360 16.32 -9.53 -17.16
C TYR A 360 14.95 -9.91 -16.59
N ALA A 361 14.90 -10.41 -15.35
CA ALA A 361 13.63 -10.68 -14.67
C ALA A 361 12.80 -9.40 -14.49
N ALA A 362 13.44 -8.28 -14.14
CA ALA A 362 12.79 -6.99 -14.06
C ALA A 362 12.17 -6.59 -15.42
N TYR A 363 12.97 -6.60 -16.50
CA TYR A 363 12.49 -6.23 -17.83
C TYR A 363 11.37 -7.14 -18.34
N ALA A 364 11.46 -8.45 -18.10
CA ALA A 364 10.40 -9.39 -18.45
C ALA A 364 9.10 -9.09 -17.70
N LEU A 365 9.19 -8.79 -16.40
CA LEU A 365 8.04 -8.48 -15.56
C LEU A 365 7.41 -7.13 -15.89
N TRP A 366 8.20 -6.11 -16.23
CA TRP A 366 7.71 -4.83 -16.75
C TRP A 366 7.02 -4.99 -18.10
N GLY A 367 7.62 -5.76 -19.02
CA GLY A 367 7.07 -6.01 -20.36
C GLY A 367 5.75 -6.79 -20.32
N VAL A 368 5.72 -7.90 -19.58
CA VAL A 368 4.51 -8.72 -19.42
C VAL A 368 3.45 -7.97 -18.62
N GLY A 369 3.84 -7.30 -17.54
CA GLY A 369 2.94 -6.51 -16.70
C GLY A 369 2.26 -5.38 -17.47
N GLY A 370 3.05 -4.59 -18.21
CA GLY A 370 2.53 -3.50 -19.05
C GLY A 370 1.57 -4.00 -20.13
N ALA A 371 1.89 -5.13 -20.78
CA ALA A 371 1.01 -5.72 -21.79
C ALA A 371 -0.34 -6.18 -21.21
N LEU A 372 -0.34 -6.76 -20.01
CA LEU A 372 -1.56 -7.20 -19.32
C LEU A 372 -2.43 -6.03 -18.86
N VAL A 373 -1.82 -4.96 -18.33
CA VAL A 373 -2.56 -3.73 -17.96
C VAL A 373 -3.16 -3.09 -19.22
N ALA A 374 -2.38 -2.91 -20.28
CA ALA A 374 -2.87 -2.36 -21.54
C ALA A 374 -4.01 -3.20 -22.14
N GLY A 375 -3.86 -4.53 -22.15
CA GLY A 375 -4.90 -5.45 -22.61
C GLY A 375 -6.18 -5.40 -21.75
N GLY A 376 -6.04 -5.30 -20.42
CA GLY A 376 -7.16 -5.12 -19.50
C GLY A 376 -7.88 -3.79 -19.70
N VAL A 377 -7.16 -2.69 -19.90
CA VAL A 377 -7.72 -1.37 -20.19
C VAL A 377 -8.42 -1.34 -21.54
N VAL A 378 -7.81 -1.88 -22.59
CA VAL A 378 -8.45 -2.01 -23.92
C VAL A 378 -9.70 -2.88 -23.82
N ALA A 379 -9.67 -3.97 -23.07
CA ALA A 379 -10.84 -4.80 -22.83
C ALA A 379 -11.95 -4.03 -22.10
N LEU A 380 -11.62 -3.19 -21.11
CA LEU A 380 -12.60 -2.33 -20.43
C LEU A 380 -13.22 -1.30 -21.39
N LEU A 381 -12.44 -0.74 -22.31
CA LEU A 381 -12.91 0.23 -23.31
C LEU A 381 -13.78 -0.43 -24.40
N VAL A 382 -13.41 -1.63 -24.85
CA VAL A 382 -14.16 -2.38 -25.87
C VAL A 382 -15.42 -3.00 -25.30
N VAL A 383 -15.37 -3.58 -24.10
CA VAL A 383 -16.54 -4.19 -23.45
C VAL A 383 -17.51 -3.13 -22.91
N GLY A 384 -17.07 -1.88 -22.76
CA GLY A 384 -17.91 -0.74 -22.43
C GLY A 384 -18.55 -0.03 -23.64
N GLY A 385 -18.19 -0.41 -24.88
CA GLY A 385 -18.68 0.21 -26.11
C GLY A 385 -19.64 -0.69 -26.89
N ASP A 386 -20.78 -0.14 -27.31
CA ASP A 386 -21.84 -0.84 -28.03
C ASP A 386 -21.54 -0.95 -29.54
N GLU A 387 -20.41 -1.54 -29.97
CA GLU A 387 -20.13 -1.87 -31.40
C GLU A 387 -19.23 -3.11 -31.58
N ASP A 388 -19.28 -3.67 -32.80
CA ASP A 388 -18.87 -5.02 -33.23
C ASP A 388 -17.56 -5.59 -32.65
N ILE A 389 -17.67 -6.83 -32.15
CA ILE A 389 -16.60 -7.58 -31.48
C ILE A 389 -15.60 -8.13 -32.53
N PRO A 390 -14.29 -7.84 -32.44
CA PRO A 390 -13.31 -8.47 -33.31
C PRO A 390 -13.23 -9.98 -33.03
N GLY A 391 -13.32 -10.79 -34.09
CA GLY A 391 -13.31 -12.26 -34.01
C GLY A 391 -12.03 -12.85 -33.40
N SER A 392 -10.92 -12.11 -33.37
CA SER A 392 -9.71 -12.47 -32.62
C SER A 392 -8.79 -11.27 -32.38
N VAL A 393 -8.12 -11.27 -31.22
CA VAL A 393 -7.02 -10.35 -30.89
C VAL A 393 -5.73 -11.14 -30.84
N SER A 394 -4.71 -10.70 -31.57
CA SER A 394 -3.37 -11.29 -31.53
C SER A 394 -2.36 -10.31 -30.93
N PHE A 395 -1.54 -10.81 -30.00
CA PHE A 395 -0.47 -10.08 -29.35
C PHE A 395 0.88 -10.75 -29.67
N LEU A 396 1.83 -9.96 -30.16
CA LEU A 396 3.21 -10.39 -30.42
C LEU A 396 4.17 -9.47 -29.66
N PRO A 397 4.75 -9.94 -28.53
CA PRO A 397 5.82 -9.21 -27.85
C PRO A 397 7.10 -9.30 -28.67
N THR A 398 7.83 -8.20 -28.79
CA THR A 398 9.16 -8.17 -29.42
C THR A 398 10.18 -7.75 -28.38
N VAL A 399 11.17 -8.60 -28.13
CA VAL A 399 12.26 -8.35 -27.17
C VAL A 399 13.59 -8.51 -27.91
N GLY A 400 14.31 -7.40 -28.06
CA GLY A 400 15.68 -7.35 -28.55
C GLY A 400 16.60 -6.57 -27.60
N PRO A 401 17.92 -6.67 -27.76
CA PRO A 401 18.91 -6.00 -26.90
C PRO A 401 18.77 -4.46 -26.86
N ASP A 402 18.08 -3.89 -27.85
CA ASP A 402 17.95 -2.46 -28.10
C ASP A 402 16.51 -2.03 -28.43
N GLN A 403 15.53 -2.96 -28.37
CA GLN A 403 14.11 -2.63 -28.53
C GLN A 403 13.21 -3.47 -27.63
N VAL A 404 12.34 -2.78 -26.89
CA VAL A 404 11.18 -3.35 -26.20
C VAL A 404 9.94 -2.78 -26.87
N GLY A 405 9.13 -3.66 -27.47
CA GLY A 405 7.93 -3.25 -28.18
C GLY A 405 6.84 -4.32 -28.18
N ALA A 406 5.62 -3.90 -28.51
CA ALA A 406 4.48 -4.79 -28.68
C ALA A 406 3.70 -4.40 -29.92
N THR A 407 3.30 -5.39 -30.72
CA THR A 407 2.39 -5.20 -31.86
C THR A 407 1.03 -5.81 -31.53
N PHE A 408 -0.03 -5.03 -31.78
CA PHE A 408 -1.41 -5.47 -31.63
C PHE A 408 -2.05 -5.64 -33.01
N GLY A 409 -2.65 -6.80 -33.24
CA GLY A 409 -3.42 -7.10 -34.45
C GLY A 409 -4.89 -7.34 -34.11
N PHE A 410 -5.78 -6.69 -34.85
CA PHE A 410 -7.23 -6.86 -34.74
C PHE A 410 -7.77 -7.46 -36.04
N SER A 411 -8.56 -8.53 -35.94
CA SER A 411 -9.36 -9.06 -37.05
C SER A 411 -10.83 -8.86 -36.70
N PHE A 412 -11.56 -8.12 -37.53
CA PHE A 412 -13.00 -7.91 -37.42
C PHE A 412 -13.75 -9.09 -38.05
#